data_AF-A0A5K1AWR0-F1
#
_entry.id   AF-A0A5K1AWR0-F1
#
_cell.length_a   1.000
_cell.length_b   1.000
_cell.length_c   1.000
_cell.angle_alpha   90.00
_cell.angle_beta   90.00
_cell.angle_gamma   90.00
#
_symmetry.space_group_name_H-M   'P 1'
#
loop_
_entity.id
_entity.type
_entity.pdbx_description
1 polymer ?
#
loop_
_entity_poly.entity_id
_entity_poly.type
_entity_poly.pdbx_seq_one_letter_code
_entity_poly.pdbx_strand_id
1 'polypeptide(L)' 'VLAPLPIGFAVFMVHIATIPITGTGINPARSLGAAVIYDNEKIWNEH' A
#
# COMPACT_ATOMS: atom_id res chain seq x y z
N VAL A 1 -0.15 -25.35 4.69
CA VAL A 1 -1.38 -24.59 4.38
C VAL A 1 -1.12 -23.14 4.76
N LEU A 2 -0.91 -22.25 3.79
CA LEU A 2 -0.98 -20.81 4.04
C LEU A 2 -2.45 -20.51 4.37
N ALA A 3 -2.75 -20.22 5.63
CA ALA A 3 -4.09 -19.80 6.01
C ALA A 3 -4.28 -18.38 5.45
N PRO A 4 -5.15 -18.17 4.45
CA PRO A 4 -5.31 -16.86 3.83
C PRO A 4 -5.90 -15.82 4.80
N LEU A 5 -6.57 -16.29 5.86
CA LEU A 5 -7.26 -15.45 6.84
C LEU A 5 -6.28 -14.64 7.72
N PRO A 6 -5.24 -15.23 8.37
CA PRO A 6 -4.21 -14.46 9.07
C PRO A 6 -3.48 -13.43 8.20
N ILE A 7 -3.22 -13.75 6.93
CA ILE A 7 -2.52 -12.85 6.00
C ILE A 7 -3.41 -11.63 5.71
N GLY A 8 -4.68 -11.85 5.39
CA GLY A 8 -5.65 -10.76 5.19
C GLY A 8 -5.82 -9.88 6.43
N PHE A 9 -5.81 -10.49 7.63
CA PHE A 9 -5.96 -9.77 8.88
C PHE A 9 -4.73 -8.91 9.24
N ALA A 10 -3.52 -9.42 8.97
CA ALA A 10 -2.29 -8.64 9.13
C ALA A 10 -2.29 -7.40 8.23
N VAL A 11 -2.69 -7.57 6.96
CA VAL A 11 -2.84 -6.44 6.02
C VAL A 11 -3.88 -5.45 6.53
N PHE A 12 -5.04 -5.92 7.00
CA PHE A 12 -6.10 -5.06 7.55
C PHE A 12 -5.62 -4.22 8.75
N MET A 13 -4.92 -4.84 9.71
CA MET A 13 -4.38 -4.13 10.89
C MET A 13 -3.33 -3.09 10.50
N VAL A 14 -2.43 -3.42 9.57
CA VAL A 14 -1.42 -2.47 9.08
C VAL A 14 -2.06 -1.29 8.35
N HIS A 15 -3.16 -1.51 7.63
CA HIS A 15 -3.91 -0.41 6.99
C HIS A 15 -4.46 0.57 8.02
N ILE A 16 -5.09 0.10 9.10
CA ILE A 16 -5.59 1.00 10.16
C ILE A 16 -4.49 1.90 10.73
N ALA A 17 -3.28 1.36 10.92
CA ALA A 17 -2.18 2.10 11.52
C ALA A 17 -1.43 3.04 10.54
N THR A 18 -1.31 2.67 9.26
CA THR A 18 -0.39 3.35 8.32
C THR A 18 -1.06 4.15 7.21
N ILE A 19 -2.39 4.11 7.09
CA ILE A 19 -3.17 5.04 6.25
C ILE A 19 -2.83 6.52 6.51
N PRO A 20 -2.80 7.04 7.75
CA PRO A 20 -2.59 8.47 7.97
C PRO A 20 -1.16 8.96 7.70
N ILE A 21 -0.20 8.04 7.53
CA ILE A 21 1.21 8.37 7.31
C ILE A 21 1.56 8.29 5.82
N THR A 22 1.30 7.14 5.18
CA THR A 22 1.73 6.88 3.79
C THR A 22 0.62 6.29 2.92
N GLY A 23 -0.63 6.23 3.41
CA GLY A 23 -1.72 5.54 2.70
C GLY A 23 -1.57 4.00 2.66
N THR A 24 -0.65 3.44 3.46
CA THR A 24 -0.30 2.01 3.49
C THR A 24 0.32 1.47 2.18
N GLY A 25 1.57 1.85 1.92
CA GLY A 25 2.32 1.48 0.71
C GLY A 25 2.97 0.09 0.70
N ILE A 26 2.63 -0.82 1.64
CA ILE A 26 3.31 -2.12 1.87
C ILE A 26 3.29 -3.10 0.67
N ASN A 27 2.74 -2.70 -0.48
CA ASN A 27 2.69 -3.46 -1.72
C ASN A 27 3.26 -2.60 -2.88
N PRO A 28 4.51 -2.86 -3.33
CA PRO A 28 5.16 -2.12 -4.41
C PRO A 28 4.39 -2.10 -5.72
N ALA A 29 3.68 -3.17 -6.09
CA ALA A 29 2.90 -3.21 -7.32
C ALA A 29 1.66 -2.29 -7.26
N ARG A 30 1.03 -2.18 -6.09
CA ARG A 30 -0.07 -1.23 -5.84
C ARG A 30 0.44 0.21 -5.87
N SER A 31 1.59 0.44 -5.25
CA SER A 31 2.23 1.75 -5.19
C SER A 31 2.61 2.21 -6.61
N LEU A 32 3.32 1.40 -7.38
CA LEU A 32 3.72 1.72 -8.77
C LEU A 32 2.52 1.93 -9.70
N GLY A 33 1.48 1.09 -9.61
CA GLY A 33 0.27 1.26 -10.42
C GLY A 33 -0.45 2.58 -10.15
N ALA A 34 -0.48 3.02 -8.89
CA ALA A 34 -1.02 4.32 -8.53
C ALA A 34 -0.16 5.47 -9.09
N ALA A 35 1.18 5.35 -9.05
CA ALA A 35 2.11 6.32 -9.65
C ALA A 35 1.81 6.59 -11.11
N VAL A 36 1.72 5.51 -11.89
CA VAL A 36 1.62 5.55 -13.34
C VAL A 36 0.28 6.13 -13.78
N ILE A 37 -0.82 5.79 -13.10
CA ILE A 37 -2.15 6.26 -13.46
C ILE A 37 -2.42 7.68 -12.95
N TYR A 38 -1.91 8.04 -11.78
CA TYR A 38 -2.11 9.36 -11.20
C TYR A 38 -1.16 10.42 -11.79
N ASP A 39 -0.01 9.99 -12.30
CA ASP A 39 1.00 10.79 -13.03
C ASP A 39 1.24 12.19 -12.43
N ASN A 40 1.69 12.19 -11.17
CA ASN A 40 1.96 13.41 -10.42
C ASN A 40 3.42 13.48 -10.00
N GLU A 41 4.08 14.60 -10.27
CA GLU A 41 5.51 14.81 -10.00
C GLU A 41 5.87 14.57 -8.52
N LYS A 42 5.01 14.97 -7.58
CA LYS A 42 5.24 14.73 -6.15
C LYS A 42 5.19 13.24 -5.81
N ILE A 43 4.27 12.49 -6.41
CA ILE A 43 4.15 11.04 -6.18
C ILE A 43 5.33 10.29 -6.77
N TRP A 44 5.83 10.70 -7.94
CA TRP A 44 7.06 10.14 -8.52
C TRP A 44 8.30 10.41 -7.67
N ASN A 45 8.38 11.59 -7.04
CA ASN A 45 9.51 11.97 -6.18
C ASN A 45 9.48 11.29 -4.80
N GLU A 46 8.30 10.88 -4.33
CA GLU A 46 8.10 10.22 -3.02
C GLU A 46 7.91 8.70 -3.14
N HIS A 47 8.16 8.13 -4.33
CA HIS A 47 7.81 6.74 -4.65
C HIS A 47 8.75 5.65 -4.14
#